data_AF-I0J1L9-F1
#
_entry.id   AF-I0J1L9-F1
#
_cell.length_a   1.000
_cell.length_b   1.000
_cell.length_c   1.000
_cell.angle_alpha   90.00
_cell.angle_beta   90.00
_cell.angle_gamma   90.00
#
_symmetry.space_group_name_H-M   'P 1'
#
loop_
_entity.id
_entity.type
_entity.pdbx_description
1 polymer ?
#
loop_
_entity_poly.entity_id
_entity_poly.type
_entity_poly.pdbx_seq_one_letter_code
_entity_poly.pdbx_strand_id
1 'polypeptide(L)'
;ATFIAVIIISLLLDEAGFFEWAALHVARWGGGRGRLLFALIVLLGAAVAALFANDGAALILTPIVMAMLLALGFSPKATLAFVMAAGFIADTASLPLMVSNLVNIVSANFFKIGFTDYAMIMVPVDIAAIAVSLVVLLLYFRRSIPTRYDLAQLKRPSEAIHDEATFRAGWVVMALLLIGFFGLEPLGVPVSAVAAVGALVLLGVAARGHVISTRKVLREAPWQIVIFSL
;
A
#
# COMPACT_ATOMS: atom_id res chain seq x y z
N ALA A 1 9.28 16.48 -1.91
CA ALA A 1 7.85 16.89 -1.95
C ALA A 1 6.92 15.72 -2.27
N THR A 2 7.11 15.01 -3.40
CA THR A 2 6.25 13.87 -3.80
C THR A 2 6.14 12.79 -2.73
N PHE A 3 7.28 12.37 -2.16
CA PHE A 3 7.33 11.33 -1.12
C PHE A 3 6.50 11.69 0.12
N ILE A 4 6.63 12.93 0.62
CA ILE A 4 5.86 13.45 1.76
C ILE A 4 4.36 13.40 1.46
N ALA A 5 3.96 13.84 0.27
CA ALA A 5 2.56 13.86 -0.12
C ALA A 5 1.97 12.44 -0.17
N VAL A 6 2.70 11.48 -0.75
CA VAL A 6 2.29 10.07 -0.79
C VAL A 6 2.15 9.49 0.61
N ILE A 7 3.12 9.74 1.52
CA ILE A 7 3.02 9.33 2.93
C ILE A 7 1.75 9.88 3.60
N ILE A 8 1.48 11.17 3.43
CA ILE A 8 0.29 11.81 4.03
C ILE A 8 -0.99 11.17 3.48
N ILE A 9 -1.04 10.92 2.17
CA ILE A 9 -2.18 10.24 1.54
C ILE A 9 -2.35 8.84 2.14
N SER A 10 -1.28 8.06 2.24
CA SER A 10 -1.31 6.71 2.82
C SER A 10 -1.84 6.72 4.25
N LEU A 11 -1.34 7.61 5.11
CA LEU A 11 -1.79 7.68 6.50
C LEU A 11 -3.26 8.13 6.63
N LEU A 12 -3.71 9.06 5.78
CA LEU A 12 -5.12 9.49 5.77
C LEU A 12 -6.05 8.38 5.29
N LEU A 13 -5.64 7.59 4.29
CA LEU A 13 -6.39 6.43 3.82
C LEU A 13 -6.45 5.33 4.88
N ASP A 14 -5.37 5.13 5.62
CA ASP A 14 -5.32 4.17 6.73
C ASP A 14 -6.30 4.55 7.85
N GLU A 15 -6.24 5.80 8.31
CA GLU A 15 -7.17 6.32 9.33
C GLU A 15 -8.64 6.33 8.84
N ALA A 16 -8.88 6.44 7.53
CA ALA A 16 -10.21 6.28 6.94
C ALA A 16 -10.69 4.82 6.91
N GLY A 17 -9.79 3.85 7.11
CA GLY A 17 -10.08 2.41 7.11
C GLY A 17 -9.86 1.71 5.78
N PHE A 18 -9.18 2.35 4.81
CA PHE A 18 -9.04 1.84 3.45
C PHE A 18 -8.29 0.51 3.37
N PHE A 19 -7.18 0.38 4.09
CA PHE A 19 -6.35 -0.82 4.03
C PHE A 19 -6.97 -1.99 4.78
N GLU A 20 -7.61 -1.77 5.93
CA GLU A 20 -8.39 -2.82 6.62
C GLU A 20 -9.57 -3.27 5.75
N TRP A 21 -10.28 -2.32 5.13
CA TRP A 21 -11.35 -2.62 4.16
C TRP A 21 -10.85 -3.50 3.00
N ALA A 22 -9.69 -3.18 2.43
CA ALA A 22 -9.09 -3.94 1.33
C ALA A 22 -8.65 -5.35 1.78
N ALA A 23 -7.98 -5.45 2.94
CA ALA A 23 -7.57 -6.72 3.53
C ALA A 23 -8.76 -7.63 3.81
N LEU A 24 -9.86 -7.10 4.34
CA LEU A 24 -11.09 -7.85 4.60
C LEU A 24 -11.80 -8.33 3.33
N HIS A 25 -11.69 -7.60 2.21
CA HIS A 25 -12.18 -8.05 0.90
C HIS A 25 -11.32 -9.16 0.33
N VAL A 26 -10.01 -8.96 0.33
CA VAL A 26 -9.02 -9.97 -0.08
C VAL A 26 -9.19 -11.26 0.72
N ALA A 27 -9.41 -11.14 2.03
CA ALA A 27 -9.64 -12.29 2.88
C ALA A 27 -10.92 -13.06 2.54
N ARG A 28 -11.94 -12.39 2.02
CA ARG A 28 -13.17 -13.04 1.53
C ARG A 28 -12.99 -13.66 0.16
N TRP A 29 -12.24 -13.02 -0.74
CA TRP A 29 -11.89 -13.58 -2.05
C TRP A 29 -11.07 -14.87 -1.92
N GLY A 30 -10.30 -15.02 -0.85
CA GLY A 30 -9.61 -16.27 -0.53
C GLY A 30 -10.54 -17.47 -0.29
N GLY A 31 -11.84 -17.22 -0.05
CA GLY A 31 -12.87 -18.26 -0.05
C GLY A 31 -12.62 -19.41 0.94
N GLY A 32 -11.97 -19.11 2.07
CA GLY A 32 -11.59 -20.10 3.08
C GLY A 32 -10.41 -20.99 2.70
N ARG A 33 -9.66 -20.69 1.62
CA ARG A 33 -8.47 -21.45 1.20
C ARG A 33 -7.19 -20.71 1.58
N GLY A 34 -6.42 -21.23 2.54
CA GLY A 34 -5.29 -20.46 3.09
C GLY A 34 -4.17 -20.17 2.09
N ARG A 35 -3.92 -21.05 1.09
CA ARG A 35 -2.95 -20.76 0.01
C ARG A 35 -3.39 -19.63 -0.92
N LEU A 36 -4.69 -19.56 -1.21
CA LEU A 36 -5.24 -18.46 -2.01
C LEU A 36 -5.20 -17.16 -1.22
N LEU A 37 -5.57 -17.20 0.07
CA LEU A 37 -5.42 -16.07 0.97
C LEU A 37 -3.98 -15.56 1.01
N PHE A 38 -3.00 -16.46 1.14
CA PHE A 38 -1.58 -16.10 1.13
C PHE A 38 -1.20 -15.36 -0.16
N ALA A 39 -1.55 -15.92 -1.32
CA ALA A 39 -1.27 -15.27 -2.59
C ALA A 39 -1.95 -13.89 -2.70
N LEU A 40 -3.21 -13.78 -2.30
CA LEU A 40 -3.94 -12.51 -2.37
C LEU A 40 -3.39 -11.46 -1.40
N ILE A 41 -2.94 -11.84 -0.20
CA ILE A 41 -2.30 -10.92 0.74
C ILE A 41 -0.94 -10.45 0.21
N VAL A 42 -0.17 -11.34 -0.42
CA VAL A 42 1.07 -10.97 -1.10
C VAL A 42 0.78 -9.98 -2.24
N LEU A 43 -0.24 -10.25 -3.06
CA LEU A 43 -0.64 -9.35 -4.16
C LEU A 43 -1.22 -8.02 -3.65
N LEU A 44 -1.92 -8.01 -2.51
CA LEU A 44 -2.37 -6.79 -1.85
C LEU A 44 -1.17 -5.96 -1.38
N GLY A 45 -0.19 -6.59 -0.72
CA GLY A 45 1.06 -5.94 -0.33
C GLY A 45 1.80 -5.37 -1.53
N ALA A 46 1.84 -6.12 -2.64
CA ALA A 46 2.44 -5.66 -3.88
C ALA A 46 1.75 -4.40 -4.43
N ALA A 47 0.42 -4.43 -4.52
CA ALA A 47 -0.37 -3.30 -5.02
C ALA A 47 -0.22 -2.05 -4.13
N VAL A 48 -0.21 -2.22 -2.80
CA VAL A 48 -0.03 -1.11 -1.87
C VAL A 48 1.38 -0.53 -2.00
N ALA A 49 2.42 -1.36 -2.00
CA ALA A 49 3.80 -0.90 -2.13
C ALA A 49 4.05 -0.20 -3.47
N ALA A 50 3.49 -0.72 -4.57
CA ALA A 50 3.59 -0.14 -5.89
C ALA A 50 2.95 1.26 -5.99
N LEU A 51 2.00 1.62 -5.13
CA LEU A 51 1.25 2.88 -5.19
C LEU A 51 1.61 3.90 -4.09
N PHE A 52 1.96 3.43 -2.89
CA PHE A 52 1.90 4.23 -1.65
C PHE A 52 3.20 4.35 -0.86
N ALA A 53 4.29 3.85 -1.42
CA ALA A 53 5.59 3.64 -0.79
C ALA A 53 5.73 2.32 -0.01
N ASN A 54 6.91 1.69 -0.10
CA ASN A 54 7.19 0.42 0.58
C ASN A 54 7.12 0.55 2.12
N ASP A 55 7.61 1.67 2.69
CA ASP A 55 7.65 1.90 4.13
C ASP A 55 6.24 2.00 4.69
N GLY A 56 5.37 2.74 3.98
CA GLY A 56 3.95 2.84 4.31
C GLY A 56 3.26 1.49 4.23
N ALA A 57 3.50 0.74 3.15
CA ALA A 57 2.95 -0.61 2.99
C ALA A 57 3.38 -1.55 4.12
N ALA A 58 4.66 -1.55 4.49
CA ALA A 58 5.18 -2.40 5.55
C ALA A 58 4.63 -1.99 6.93
N LEU A 59 4.61 -0.70 7.25
CA LEU A 59 4.16 -0.19 8.55
C LEU A 59 2.65 -0.36 8.76
N ILE A 60 1.85 -0.13 7.73
CA ILE A 60 0.38 -0.11 7.80
C ILE A 60 -0.19 -1.52 7.58
N LEU A 61 0.24 -2.23 6.53
CA LEU A 61 -0.38 -3.49 6.16
C LEU A 61 -0.02 -4.62 7.12
N THR A 62 1.19 -4.60 7.70
CA THR A 62 1.64 -5.63 8.65
C THR A 62 0.73 -5.78 9.87
N PRO A 63 0.44 -4.72 10.66
CA PRO A 63 -0.44 -4.84 11.81
C PRO A 63 -1.87 -5.23 11.41
N ILE A 64 -2.38 -4.72 10.28
CA ILE A 64 -3.71 -5.07 9.77
C ILE A 64 -3.80 -6.56 9.44
N VAL A 65 -2.83 -7.07 8.66
CA VAL A 65 -2.76 -8.48 8.28
C VAL A 65 -2.57 -9.35 9.51
N MET A 66 -1.71 -8.95 10.45
CA MET A 66 -1.49 -9.68 11.69
C MET A 66 -2.77 -9.77 12.53
N ALA A 67 -3.46 -8.65 12.76
CA ALA A 67 -4.70 -8.61 13.51
C ALA A 67 -5.78 -9.49 12.88
N MET A 68 -5.90 -9.44 11.55
CA MET A 68 -6.81 -10.29 10.79
C MET A 68 -6.48 -11.78 10.91
N LEU A 69 -5.20 -12.17 10.80
CA LEU A 69 -4.78 -13.57 10.92
C LEU A 69 -4.99 -14.10 12.35
N LEU A 70 -4.76 -13.25 13.36
CA LEU A 70 -5.07 -13.58 14.76
C LEU A 70 -6.58 -13.77 14.97
N ALA A 71 -7.41 -12.88 14.39
CA ALA A 71 -8.86 -13.03 14.42
C ALA A 71 -9.34 -14.32 13.74
N LEU A 72 -8.63 -14.77 12.70
CA LEU A 72 -8.88 -16.04 12.01
C LEU A 72 -8.32 -17.28 12.75
N GLY A 73 -7.70 -17.10 13.92
CA GLY A 73 -7.13 -18.18 14.71
C GLY A 73 -5.87 -18.82 14.12
N PHE A 74 -5.11 -18.10 13.29
CA PHE A 74 -3.90 -18.64 12.67
C PHE A 74 -2.81 -18.87 13.72
N SER A 75 -2.06 -19.97 13.56
CA SER A 75 -0.93 -20.27 14.44
C SER A 75 0.18 -19.22 14.30
N PRO A 76 1.02 -18.98 15.32
CA PRO A 76 2.14 -18.03 15.23
C PRO A 76 3.06 -18.28 14.03
N LYS A 77 3.26 -19.56 13.67
CA LYS A 77 4.04 -19.97 12.50
C LYS A 77 3.38 -19.54 11.18
N ALA A 78 2.06 -19.65 11.08
CA ALA A 78 1.31 -19.18 9.92
C ALA A 78 1.32 -17.65 9.84
N THR A 79 1.07 -16.97 10.95
CA THR A 79 1.12 -15.50 11.03
C THR A 79 2.47 -14.96 10.60
N LEU A 80 3.57 -15.56 11.09
CA LEU A 80 4.92 -15.19 10.68
C LEU A 80 5.13 -15.36 9.17
N ALA A 81 4.63 -16.46 8.58
CA ALA A 81 4.76 -16.69 7.14
C ALA A 81 4.10 -15.58 6.31
N PHE A 82 2.89 -15.17 6.70
CA PHE A 82 2.15 -14.10 6.01
C PHE A 82 2.82 -12.73 6.17
N VAL A 83 3.24 -12.38 7.39
CA VAL A 83 3.89 -11.10 7.67
C VAL A 83 5.24 -11.00 6.96
N MET A 84 6.05 -12.07 6.97
CA MET A 84 7.31 -12.11 6.24
C MET A 84 7.09 -11.97 4.73
N ALA A 85 6.07 -12.65 4.19
CA ALA A 85 5.73 -12.55 2.78
C ALA A 85 5.27 -11.13 2.40
N ALA A 86 4.46 -10.48 3.25
CA ALA A 86 4.06 -9.09 3.09
C ALA A 86 5.26 -8.12 3.14
N GLY A 87 6.23 -8.36 4.03
CA GLY A 87 7.46 -7.57 4.09
C GLY A 87 8.33 -7.71 2.83
N PHE A 88 8.62 -8.95 2.42
CA PHE A 88 9.43 -9.20 1.22
C PHE A 88 8.78 -8.68 -0.06
N ILE A 89 7.46 -8.82 -0.19
CA ILE A 89 6.76 -8.32 -1.36
C ILE A 89 6.65 -6.80 -1.33
N ALA A 90 6.52 -6.16 -0.17
CA ALA A 90 6.51 -4.70 -0.08
C ALA A 90 7.82 -4.10 -0.59
N ASP A 91 8.95 -4.73 -0.30
CA ASP A 91 10.25 -4.33 -0.85
C ASP A 91 10.31 -4.60 -2.36
N THR A 92 10.02 -5.84 -2.78
CA THR A 92 10.10 -6.26 -4.19
C THR A 92 9.19 -5.45 -5.11
N ALA A 93 7.96 -5.20 -4.69
CA ALA A 93 6.90 -4.59 -5.52
C ALA A 93 6.93 -3.06 -5.55
N SER A 94 7.93 -2.45 -4.90
CA SER A 94 8.09 -1.00 -4.86
C SER A 94 8.89 -0.45 -6.04
N LEU A 95 9.19 -1.29 -7.03
CA LEU A 95 9.96 -0.96 -8.24
C LEU A 95 9.21 -0.19 -9.34
N PRO A 96 7.89 -0.37 -9.58
CA PRO A 96 7.31 0.00 -10.88
C PRO A 96 7.15 1.51 -11.05
N LEU A 97 6.90 2.25 -9.97
CA LEU A 97 6.78 3.71 -10.03
C LEU A 97 7.92 4.36 -9.25
N MET A 98 8.45 5.44 -9.81
CA MET A 98 9.52 6.22 -9.19
C MET A 98 9.16 6.65 -7.76
N VAL A 99 7.88 6.93 -7.50
CA VAL A 99 7.37 7.44 -6.21
C VAL A 99 7.22 6.38 -5.13
N SER A 100 7.35 5.10 -5.48
CA SER A 100 7.04 3.95 -4.61
C SER A 100 8.19 3.56 -3.70
N ASN A 101 9.38 4.10 -3.91
CA ASN A 101 10.52 3.92 -3.04
C ASN A 101 11.41 5.16 -3.09
N LEU A 102 11.94 5.58 -1.94
CA LEU A 102 12.86 6.70 -1.87
C LEU A 102 14.09 6.50 -2.77
N VAL A 103 14.64 5.27 -2.81
CA VAL A 103 15.81 4.95 -3.64
C VAL A 103 15.51 5.20 -5.12
N ASN A 104 14.31 4.86 -5.59
CA ASN A 104 13.89 5.08 -6.97
C ASN A 104 13.82 6.58 -7.29
N ILE A 105 13.26 7.40 -6.38
CA ILE A 105 13.22 8.87 -6.53
C ILE A 105 14.63 9.43 -6.65
N VAL A 106 15.54 9.04 -5.76
CA VAL A 106 16.92 9.55 -5.73
C VAL A 106 17.67 9.15 -7.01
N SER A 107 17.58 7.87 -7.41
CA SER A 107 18.23 7.39 -8.63
C SER A 107 17.69 8.06 -9.89
N ALA A 108 16.37 8.12 -10.06
CA ALA A 108 15.76 8.73 -11.24
C ALA A 108 16.06 10.23 -11.35
N ASN A 109 16.07 10.96 -10.22
CA ASN A 109 16.48 12.37 -10.21
C ASN A 109 17.96 12.56 -10.58
N PHE A 110 18.84 11.70 -10.06
CA PHE A 110 20.27 11.76 -10.35
C PHE A 110 20.56 11.53 -11.85
N PHE A 111 19.91 10.51 -12.44
CA PHE A 111 20.05 10.19 -13.86
C PHE A 111 19.10 10.98 -14.78
N LYS A 112 18.26 11.86 -14.21
CA LYS A 112 17.26 12.67 -14.93
C LYS A 112 16.30 11.83 -15.79
N ILE A 113 15.85 10.69 -15.25
CA ILE A 113 14.90 9.79 -15.91
C ILE A 113 13.47 10.29 -15.64
N GLY A 114 12.66 10.44 -16.69
CA GLY A 114 11.25 10.80 -16.59
C GLY A 114 10.40 9.72 -15.93
N PHE A 115 9.23 10.10 -15.39
CA PHE A 115 8.36 9.14 -14.70
C PHE A 115 7.86 8.05 -15.65
N THR A 116 7.44 8.45 -16.85
CA THR A 116 6.89 7.54 -17.86
C THR A 116 7.95 6.55 -18.36
N ASP A 117 9.15 7.04 -18.69
CA ASP A 117 10.26 6.21 -19.16
C ASP A 117 10.69 5.17 -18.11
N TYR A 118 10.76 5.61 -16.84
CA TYR A 118 11.05 4.73 -15.72
C TYR A 118 9.99 3.63 -15.60
N ALA A 119 8.71 4.01 -15.58
CA ALA A 119 7.61 3.06 -15.42
C ALA A 119 7.51 2.06 -16.58
N MET A 120 7.76 2.48 -17.82
CA MET A 120 7.72 1.57 -18.98
C MET A 120 8.71 0.41 -18.87
N ILE A 121 9.88 0.64 -18.25
CA ILE A 121 10.90 -0.40 -18.05
C ILE A 121 10.64 -1.18 -16.76
N MET A 122 10.30 -0.48 -15.68
CA MET A 122 10.21 -1.08 -14.35
C MET A 122 8.91 -1.85 -14.12
N VAL A 123 7.80 -1.50 -14.78
CA VAL A 123 6.54 -2.25 -14.63
C VAL A 123 6.69 -3.72 -15.09
N PRO A 124 7.26 -4.03 -16.27
CA PRO A 124 7.53 -5.42 -16.66
C PRO A 124 8.50 -6.15 -15.71
N VAL A 125 9.55 -5.46 -15.25
CA VAL A 125 10.52 -6.01 -14.29
C VAL A 125 9.84 -6.35 -12.96
N ASP A 126 8.98 -5.45 -12.48
CA ASP A 126 8.21 -5.61 -11.26
C ASP A 126 7.24 -6.79 -11.33
N ILE A 127 6.51 -6.94 -12.44
CA ILE A 127 5.62 -8.09 -12.65
C ILE A 127 6.40 -9.41 -12.58
N ALA A 128 7.57 -9.48 -13.21
CA ALA A 128 8.43 -10.66 -13.15
C ALA A 128 8.94 -10.90 -11.71
N ALA A 129 9.36 -9.86 -11.01
CA ALA A 129 9.85 -9.93 -9.64
C ALA A 129 8.75 -10.40 -8.66
N ILE A 130 7.55 -9.82 -8.75
CA ILE A 130 6.37 -10.24 -7.98
C ILE A 130 6.04 -11.70 -8.26
N ALA A 131 6.03 -12.13 -9.52
CA ALA A 131 5.71 -13.50 -9.88
C ALA A 131 6.72 -14.49 -9.27
N VAL A 132 8.03 -14.21 -9.39
CA VAL A 132 9.09 -15.05 -8.82
C VAL A 132 9.01 -15.04 -7.29
N SER A 133 8.89 -13.88 -6.66
CA SER A 133 8.77 -13.74 -5.20
C SER A 133 7.55 -14.50 -4.68
N LEU A 134 6.39 -14.37 -5.33
CA LEU A 134 5.18 -15.10 -4.97
C LEU A 134 5.40 -16.62 -5.05
N VAL A 135 6.00 -17.12 -6.13
CA VAL A 135 6.31 -18.55 -6.29
C VAL A 135 7.26 -19.04 -5.19
N VAL A 136 8.36 -18.33 -4.96
CA VAL A 136 9.36 -18.69 -3.95
C VAL A 136 8.74 -18.68 -2.55
N LEU A 137 8.00 -17.64 -2.20
CA LEU A 137 7.34 -17.50 -0.90
C LEU A 137 6.28 -18.59 -0.69
N LEU A 138 5.47 -18.90 -1.71
CA LEU A 138 4.51 -20.00 -1.66
C LEU A 138 5.20 -21.34 -1.47
N LEU A 139 6.30 -21.61 -2.17
CA LEU A 139 7.05 -22.86 -2.04
C LEU A 139 7.72 -23.00 -0.68
N TYR A 140 8.32 -21.92 -0.17
CA TYR A 140 9.01 -21.89 1.12
C TYR A 140 8.02 -22.05 2.27
N PHE A 141 6.93 -21.26 2.28
CA PHE A 141 5.95 -21.26 3.37
C PHE A 141 4.80 -22.27 3.19
N ARG A 142 4.82 -23.13 2.15
CA ARG A 142 3.73 -24.09 1.84
C ARG A 142 3.27 -24.97 3.01
N ARG A 143 4.17 -25.26 3.96
CA ARG A 143 3.91 -26.09 5.15
C ARG A 143 3.42 -25.29 6.36
N SER A 144 3.62 -23.97 6.35
CA SER A 144 3.19 -23.06 7.41
C SER A 144 1.78 -22.53 7.17
N ILE A 145 1.35 -22.46 5.91
CA ILE A 145 0.05 -21.93 5.51
C ILE A 145 -1.05 -22.97 5.82
N PRO A 146 -2.10 -22.61 6.59
CA PRO A 146 -3.21 -23.51 6.85
C PRO A 146 -3.97 -23.83 5.56
N THR A 147 -4.55 -25.02 5.47
CA THR A 147 -5.32 -25.43 4.28
C THR A 147 -6.63 -24.68 4.19
N ARG A 148 -7.31 -24.47 5.32
CA ARG A 148 -8.59 -23.77 5.43
C ARG A 148 -8.63 -22.77 6.57
N TYR A 149 -9.52 -21.80 6.45
CA TYR A 149 -9.86 -20.84 7.50
C TYR A 149 -11.35 -20.49 7.43
N ASP A 150 -11.88 -20.01 8.55
CA ASP A 150 -13.30 -19.68 8.69
C ASP A 150 -13.57 -18.19 8.40
N LEU A 151 -14.41 -17.94 7.41
CA LEU A 151 -14.82 -16.58 7.02
C LEU A 151 -15.76 -15.93 8.03
N ALA A 152 -16.46 -16.72 8.86
CA ALA A 152 -17.39 -16.20 9.85
C ALA A 152 -16.70 -15.39 10.97
N GLN A 153 -15.38 -15.59 11.13
CA GLN A 153 -14.57 -14.88 12.12
C GLN A 153 -14.16 -13.47 11.66
N LEU A 154 -14.40 -13.11 10.39
CA LEU A 154 -14.03 -11.81 9.83
C LEU A 154 -15.13 -10.77 10.03
N LYS A 155 -14.77 -9.59 10.54
CA LYS A 155 -15.60 -8.38 10.52
C LYS A 155 -16.09 -8.07 9.11
N ARG A 156 -17.26 -7.44 8.97
CA ARG A 156 -17.75 -7.00 7.65
C ARG A 156 -16.86 -5.88 7.13
N PRO A 157 -16.54 -5.82 5.82
CA PRO A 157 -15.65 -4.78 5.31
C PRO A 157 -16.19 -3.36 5.53
N SER A 158 -17.51 -3.19 5.58
CA SER A 158 -18.14 -1.90 5.90
C SER A 158 -17.83 -1.41 7.31
N GLU A 159 -17.56 -2.32 8.26
CA GLU A 159 -17.22 -1.96 9.65
C GLU A 159 -15.81 -1.40 9.78
N ALA A 160 -14.95 -1.61 8.76
CA ALA A 160 -13.61 -1.05 8.74
C ALA A 160 -13.59 0.43 8.34
N ILE A 161 -14.64 0.94 7.69
CA ILE A 161 -14.68 2.33 7.22
C ILE A 161 -14.99 3.24 8.40
N HIS A 162 -14.03 4.08 8.79
CA HIS A 162 -14.16 5.01 9.91
C HIS A 162 -14.69 6.38 9.48
N ASP A 163 -14.31 6.85 8.28
CA ASP A 163 -14.74 8.13 7.73
C ASP A 163 -15.14 7.94 6.25
N GLU A 164 -16.45 7.92 5.99
CA GLU A 164 -16.97 7.69 4.63
C GLU A 164 -16.56 8.76 3.62
N ALA A 165 -16.47 10.03 4.07
CA ALA A 165 -16.15 11.14 3.18
C ALA A 165 -14.70 11.04 2.69
N THR A 166 -13.78 10.78 3.62
CA THR A 166 -12.35 10.60 3.36
C THR A 166 -12.11 9.30 2.59
N PHE A 167 -12.84 8.23 2.89
CA PHE A 167 -12.76 6.98 2.12
C PHE A 167 -13.16 7.18 0.64
N ARG A 168 -14.29 7.86 0.37
CA ARG A 168 -14.74 8.16 -0.99
C ARG A 168 -13.81 9.13 -1.70
N ALA A 169 -13.36 10.18 -1.01
CA ALA A 169 -12.36 11.11 -1.53
C ALA A 169 -11.04 10.40 -1.83
N GLY A 170 -10.68 9.40 -1.02
CA GLY A 170 -9.51 8.55 -1.21
C GLY A 170 -9.47 7.85 -2.56
N TRP A 171 -10.60 7.25 -2.97
CA TRP A 171 -10.73 6.64 -4.31
C TRP A 171 -10.55 7.67 -5.43
N VAL A 172 -11.15 8.85 -5.28
CA VAL A 172 -11.03 9.93 -6.26
C VAL A 172 -9.59 10.41 -6.35
N VAL A 173 -8.93 10.65 -5.21
CA VAL A 173 -7.53 11.05 -5.14
C VAL A 173 -6.64 9.96 -5.75
N MET A 174 -6.92 8.67 -5.54
CA MET A 174 -6.16 7.58 -6.16
C MET A 174 -6.22 7.63 -7.68
N ALA A 175 -7.42 7.77 -8.22
CA ALA A 175 -7.63 7.88 -9.67
C ALA A 175 -6.92 9.12 -10.22
N LEU A 176 -7.02 10.26 -9.52
CA LEU A 176 -6.36 11.51 -9.91
C LEU A 176 -4.83 11.41 -9.86
N LEU A 177 -4.26 10.70 -8.88
CA LEU A 177 -2.81 10.47 -8.81
C LEU A 177 -2.35 9.64 -9.99
N LEU A 178 -3.02 8.51 -10.29
CA LEU A 178 -2.67 7.68 -11.42
C LEU A 178 -2.79 8.43 -12.75
N ILE A 179 -3.94 9.09 -12.98
CA ILE A 179 -4.14 9.89 -14.20
C ILE A 179 -3.14 11.04 -14.28
N GLY A 180 -2.86 11.71 -13.17
CA GLY A 180 -1.94 12.83 -13.13
C GLY A 180 -0.48 12.43 -13.34
N PHE A 181 -0.05 11.30 -12.77
CA PHE A 181 1.32 10.81 -12.92
C PHE A 181 1.63 10.40 -14.37
N PHE A 182 0.71 9.72 -15.04
CA PHE A 182 0.93 9.29 -16.44
C PHE A 182 0.51 10.34 -17.48
N GLY A 183 -0.51 11.16 -17.18
CA GLY A 183 -1.12 12.07 -18.14
C GLY A 183 -0.60 13.50 -18.09
N LEU A 184 -0.20 14.00 -16.91
CA LEU A 184 0.25 15.40 -16.74
C LEU A 184 1.78 15.55 -16.78
N GLU A 185 2.53 14.49 -16.49
CA GLU A 185 3.99 14.52 -16.56
C GLU A 185 4.52 14.79 -17.99
N PRO A 186 3.97 14.18 -19.06
CA PRO A 186 4.35 14.52 -20.44
C PRO A 186 4.03 15.97 -20.82
N LEU A 187 3.10 16.61 -20.11
CA LEU A 187 2.73 18.02 -20.29
C LEU A 187 3.61 18.99 -19.47
N GLY A 188 4.65 18.47 -18.79
CA GLY A 188 5.60 19.25 -18.00
C GLY A 188 5.13 19.54 -16.57
N VAL A 189 4.01 18.97 -16.11
CA VAL A 189 3.57 19.12 -14.72
C VAL A 189 4.37 18.16 -13.84
N PRO A 190 5.06 18.66 -12.80
CA PRO A 190 5.86 17.78 -11.95
C PRO A 190 4.96 16.87 -11.11
N VAL A 191 5.34 15.60 -11.01
CA VAL A 191 4.68 14.57 -10.19
C VAL A 191 4.46 15.04 -8.74
N SER A 192 5.38 15.86 -8.22
CA SER A 192 5.27 16.47 -6.89
C SER A 192 4.06 17.38 -6.71
N ALA A 193 3.68 18.14 -7.75
CA ALA A 193 2.51 19.02 -7.71
C ALA A 193 1.21 18.20 -7.71
N VAL A 194 1.14 17.16 -8.54
CA VAL A 194 -0.01 16.23 -8.59
C VAL A 194 -0.20 15.58 -7.22
N ALA A 195 0.87 15.04 -6.64
CA ALA A 195 0.83 14.41 -5.33
C ALA A 195 0.43 15.40 -4.22
N ALA A 196 1.00 16.61 -4.24
CA ALA A 196 0.69 17.64 -3.25
C ALA A 196 -0.79 18.07 -3.31
N VAL A 197 -1.35 18.27 -4.51
CA VAL A 197 -2.77 18.60 -4.67
C VAL A 197 -3.65 17.46 -4.15
N GLY A 198 -3.32 16.20 -4.48
CA GLY A 198 -4.04 15.03 -3.95
C GLY A 198 -4.03 14.97 -2.42
N ALA A 199 -2.87 15.19 -1.81
CA ALA A 199 -2.71 15.22 -0.35
C ALA A 199 -3.51 16.36 0.28
N LEU A 200 -3.48 17.57 -0.30
CA LEU A 200 -4.23 18.73 0.20
C LEU A 200 -5.74 18.53 0.11
N VAL A 201 -6.24 17.94 -0.99
CA VAL A 201 -7.66 17.61 -1.16
C VAL A 201 -8.09 16.61 -0.09
N LEU A 202 -7.34 15.52 0.09
CA LEU A 202 -7.67 14.49 1.07
C LEU A 202 -7.61 15.03 2.51
N LEU A 203 -6.60 15.84 2.81
CA LEU A 203 -6.44 16.50 4.11
C LEU A 203 -7.57 17.50 4.38
N GLY A 204 -8.00 18.26 3.36
CA GLY A 204 -9.13 19.18 3.46
C GLY A 204 -10.46 18.47 3.72
N VAL A 205 -10.68 17.31 3.10
CA VAL A 205 -11.86 16.47 3.36
C VAL A 205 -11.82 15.91 4.77
N ALA A 206 -10.69 15.31 5.18
CA ALA A 206 -10.50 14.75 6.52
C ALA A 206 -10.63 15.82 7.62
N ALA A 207 -10.07 17.01 7.40
CA ALA A 207 -10.16 18.12 8.35
C ALA A 207 -11.58 18.64 8.55
N ARG A 208 -12.44 18.56 7.52
CA ARG A 208 -13.86 18.96 7.61
C ARG A 208 -14.70 17.92 8.34
N GLY A 209 -14.36 16.64 8.23
CA GLY A 209 -15.08 15.56 8.91
C GLY A 209 -14.89 15.55 10.42
N HIS A 210 -13.75 16.06 10.92
CA HIS A 210 -13.33 16.00 12.32
C HIS A 210 -13.26 14.59 12.95
N VAL A 211 -13.47 13.53 12.16
CA VAL A 211 -13.34 12.13 12.59
C VAL A 211 -11.86 11.74 12.66
N ILE A 212 -11.07 12.15 11.66
CA ILE A 212 -9.63 11.87 11.58
C ILE A 212 -8.85 13.02 12.21
N SER A 213 -7.99 12.70 13.19
CA SER A 213 -7.06 13.68 13.77
C SER A 213 -5.88 13.94 12.82
N THR A 214 -6.05 14.91 11.92
CA THR A 214 -5.00 15.29 10.95
C THR A 214 -3.68 15.71 11.63
N ARG A 215 -3.76 16.27 12.85
CA ARG A 215 -2.58 16.59 13.66
C ARG A 215 -1.82 15.35 14.15
N LYS A 216 -2.54 14.27 14.48
CA LYS A 216 -1.93 12.99 14.84
C LYS A 216 -1.23 12.38 13.63
N VAL A 217 -1.91 12.33 12.49
CA VAL A 217 -1.35 11.85 11.20
C VAL A 217 -0.04 12.56 10.86
N LEU A 218 -0.02 13.89 10.93
CA LEU A 218 1.19 14.68 10.67
C LEU A 218 2.28 14.43 11.70
N ARG A 219 1.97 14.03 12.93
CA ARG A 219 2.99 13.73 13.95
C ARG A 219 3.58 12.32 13.77
N GLU A 220 2.77 11.36 13.35
CA GLU A 220 3.15 9.95 13.18
C GLU A 220 3.84 9.66 11.84
N ALA A 221 3.79 10.60 10.89
CA ALA A 221 4.54 10.50 9.66
C ALA A 221 6.05 10.29 9.94
N PRO A 222 6.74 9.42 9.18
CA PRO A 222 8.15 9.09 9.38
C PRO A 222 9.07 10.23 8.89
N TRP A 223 9.08 11.36 9.60
CA TRP A 223 9.86 12.55 9.25
C TRP A 223 11.36 12.30 9.15
N GLN A 224 11.88 11.30 9.85
CA GLN A 224 13.28 10.92 9.77
C GLN A 224 13.68 10.49 8.35
N ILE A 225 12.81 9.73 7.66
CA ILE A 225 13.03 9.29 6.27
C ILE A 225 12.95 10.51 5.33
N VAL A 226 12.03 11.43 5.61
CA VAL A 226 11.90 12.68 4.85
C VAL A 226 13.17 13.54 4.97
N ILE A 227 13.72 13.70 6.17
CA ILE A 227 14.94 14.49 6.39
C ILE A 227 16.14 13.85 5.67
N PHE A 228 16.25 12.52 5.68
CA PHE A 228 17.31 11.81 4.96
C PHE A 228 17.20 11.95 3.43
N SER A 229 16.00 12.18 2.91
CA SER A 229 15.73 12.32 1.47
C SER A 229 15.98 13.71 0.86
N LEU A 230 16.30 14.71 1.69
CA LEU A 230 16.58 16.09 1.30
C LEU A 230 18.07 16.31 1.04
#